data_AF-A0A961RYF5-F1
#
_entry.id   AF-A0A961RYF5-F1
#
_cell.length_a   1.000
_cell.length_b   1.000
_cell.length_c   1.000
_cell.angle_alpha   90.00
_cell.angle_beta   90.00
_cell.angle_gamma   90.00
#
_symmetry.space_group_name_H-M   'P 1'
#
loop_
_entity.id
_entity.type
_entity.pdbx_description
1 polymer ?
#
loop_
_entity_poly.entity_id
_entity_poly.type
_entity_poly.pdbx_seq_one_letter_code
_entity_poly.pdbx_strand_id
1 'polypeptide(L)'
;MGKCLSEQQVQRFRHDGAVFPVRAYSEAGIAQRMDWLLEIEARRAGRLPPALNAKAHLLIPWLWDMVHDPAIVDAVEDLLGPDLLCWGTSFISKNGADPRHVTWHQDATHWHLTRPVAVTAWVAFTASRRDNGCVRIIPGTHLKPLPHRDSGDRFNMLGMREEVTGDFDISQAVDLELEPGEMSLHDPLVVHGSEPNHSTERRTGFAIRYIPADVAQTQGLQNSATLVRGRDHGHFALETAPEGLFHPAAMRRHADILRRGMEVIFGTPRRA
;
A
#
# COMPACT_ATOMS: atom_id res chain seq x y z
N MET A 1 25.02 3.72 6.04
CA MET A 1 24.26 4.43 4.98
C MET A 1 23.83 5.78 5.54
N GLY A 2 23.78 6.81 4.69
CA GLY A 2 23.28 8.12 5.10
C GLY A 2 21.76 8.12 5.24
N LYS A 3 21.22 8.99 6.10
CA LYS A 3 19.77 9.18 6.23
C LYS A 3 19.19 9.83 4.96
N CYS A 4 18.07 9.30 4.47
CA CYS A 4 17.32 9.82 3.34
C CYS A 4 16.33 10.91 3.78
N LEU A 5 15.58 10.66 4.86
CA LEU A 5 14.67 11.62 5.47
C LEU A 5 15.42 12.56 6.41
N SER A 6 15.09 13.85 6.34
CA SER A 6 15.52 14.82 7.35
C SER A 6 14.91 14.52 8.71
N GLU A 7 15.53 15.01 9.79
CA GLU A 7 14.97 14.87 11.14
C GLU A 7 13.55 15.46 11.24
N GLN A 8 13.30 16.59 10.57
CA GLN A 8 11.98 17.22 10.53
C GLN A 8 10.94 16.32 9.86
N GLN A 9 11.29 15.63 8.77
CA GLN A 9 10.41 14.67 8.10
C GLN A 9 10.10 13.46 8.98
N VAL A 10 11.11 12.93 9.68
CA VAL A 10 10.91 11.82 10.64
C VAL A 10 10.00 12.26 11.79
N GLN A 11 10.19 13.46 12.34
CA GLN A 11 9.32 13.98 13.40
C GLN A 11 7.89 14.22 12.91
N ARG A 12 7.73 14.70 11.67
CA ARG A 12 6.42 14.86 11.06
C ARG A 12 5.69 13.53 10.93
N PHE A 13 6.38 12.48 10.45
CA PHE A 13 5.79 11.13 10.41
C PHE A 13 5.34 10.66 11.81
N ARG A 14 6.18 10.86 12.83
CA ARG A 14 5.84 10.45 14.21
C ARG A 14 4.67 11.22 14.80
N HIS A 15 4.55 12.52 14.51
CA HIS A 15 3.49 13.38 15.03
C HIS A 15 2.18 13.27 14.24
N ASP A 16 2.25 13.35 12.92
CA ASP A 16 1.08 13.38 12.03
C ASP A 16 0.62 11.98 11.61
N GLY A 17 1.49 10.97 11.70
CA GLY A 17 1.25 9.64 11.13
C GLY A 17 1.56 9.56 9.64
N ALA A 18 2.12 10.64 9.04
CA ALA A 18 2.56 10.64 7.65
C ALA A 18 3.64 11.68 7.36
N VAL A 19 4.37 11.48 6.25
CA VAL A 19 5.27 12.47 5.66
C VAL A 19 5.13 12.48 4.15
N PHE A 20 5.07 13.69 3.58
CA PHE A 20 4.89 13.95 2.15
C PHE A 20 5.21 15.43 1.82
N PRO A 21 5.51 15.75 0.55
CA PRO A 21 5.95 14.81 -0.48
C PRO A 21 7.37 14.30 -0.20
N VAL A 22 7.68 13.09 -0.66
CA VAL A 22 9.05 12.55 -0.74
C VAL A 22 9.30 12.13 -2.17
N ARG A 23 10.33 12.66 -2.84
CA ARG A 23 10.65 12.33 -4.23
C ARG A 23 11.34 10.95 -4.30
N ALA A 24 10.71 9.98 -4.97
CA ALA A 24 11.28 8.66 -5.19
C ALA A 24 11.79 8.47 -6.65
N TYR A 25 11.09 9.04 -7.63
CA TYR A 25 11.46 8.93 -9.05
C TYR A 25 11.40 10.28 -9.74
N SER A 26 12.18 10.44 -10.80
CA SER A 26 11.95 11.52 -11.75
C SER A 26 10.59 11.33 -12.45
N GLU A 27 10.01 12.43 -12.94
CA GLU A 27 8.76 12.39 -13.70
C GLU A 27 8.88 11.49 -14.93
N ALA A 28 10.01 11.54 -15.65
CA ALA A 28 10.26 10.64 -16.78
C ALA A 28 10.34 9.18 -16.37
N GLY A 29 11.00 8.88 -15.25
CA GLY A 29 11.18 7.51 -14.75
C GLY A 29 9.86 6.87 -14.29
N ILE A 30 8.96 7.65 -13.70
CA ILE A 30 7.63 7.16 -13.34
C ILE A 30 6.67 7.12 -14.54
N ALA A 31 6.78 8.07 -15.47
CA ALA A 31 5.96 8.10 -16.69
C ALA A 31 6.20 6.83 -17.53
N GLN A 32 7.45 6.41 -17.68
CA GLN A 32 7.78 5.14 -18.34
C GLN A 32 7.11 3.93 -17.66
N ARG A 33 7.07 3.90 -16.32
CA ARG A 33 6.38 2.83 -15.57
C ARG A 33 4.85 2.91 -15.73
N MET A 34 4.30 4.12 -15.87
CA MET A 34 2.90 4.32 -16.20
C MET A 34 2.56 3.77 -17.58
N ASP A 35 3.41 4.00 -18.58
CA ASP A 35 3.24 3.42 -19.93
C ASP A 35 3.23 1.88 -19.88
N TRP A 36 4.16 1.27 -19.14
CA TRP A 36 4.18 -0.18 -18.95
C TRP A 36 2.92 -0.71 -18.26
N LEU A 37 2.39 0.01 -17.28
CA LEU A 37 1.11 -0.34 -16.65
C LEU A 37 -0.04 -0.27 -17.65
N LEU A 38 -0.13 0.80 -18.44
CA LEU A 38 -1.18 0.97 -19.45
C LEU A 38 -1.13 -0.14 -20.51
N GLU A 39 0.06 -0.56 -20.93
CA GLU A 39 0.22 -1.70 -21.83
C GLU A 39 -0.28 -3.03 -21.23
N ILE A 40 -0.12 -3.22 -19.92
CA ILE A 40 -0.65 -4.39 -19.21
C ILE A 40 -2.17 -4.30 -19.11
N GLU A 41 -2.72 -3.14 -18.77
CA GLU A 41 -4.15 -2.89 -18.63
C GLU A 41 -4.89 -3.00 -19.97
N ALA A 42 -4.29 -2.53 -21.07
CA ALA A 42 -4.85 -2.65 -22.41
C ALA A 42 -5.11 -4.12 -22.82
N ARG A 43 -4.28 -5.04 -22.32
CA ARG A 43 -4.45 -6.49 -22.53
C ARG A 43 -5.44 -7.14 -21.54
N ARG A 44 -6.03 -6.37 -20.63
CA ARG A 44 -6.85 -6.82 -19.49
C ARG A 44 -8.09 -5.95 -19.26
N ALA A 45 -8.84 -5.65 -20.31
CA ALA A 45 -10.07 -4.85 -20.22
C ALA A 45 -9.88 -3.48 -19.52
N GLY A 46 -8.70 -2.87 -19.67
CA GLY A 46 -8.39 -1.53 -19.17
C GLY A 46 -8.05 -1.44 -17.68
N ARG A 47 -7.87 -2.57 -16.97
CA ARG A 47 -7.46 -2.58 -15.56
C ARG A 47 -6.82 -3.90 -15.14
N LEU A 48 -5.99 -3.87 -14.10
CA LEU A 48 -5.64 -5.09 -13.39
C LEU A 48 -6.86 -5.64 -12.63
N PRO A 49 -7.22 -6.93 -12.82
CA PRO A 49 -8.23 -7.58 -11.99
C PRO A 49 -7.81 -7.56 -10.51
N PRO A 50 -8.75 -7.46 -9.53
CA PRO A 50 -8.41 -7.37 -8.11
C PRO A 50 -7.45 -8.46 -7.63
N ALA A 51 -7.68 -9.71 -8.06
CA ALA A 51 -6.79 -10.82 -7.73
C ALA A 51 -5.35 -10.58 -8.21
N LEU A 52 -5.14 -10.06 -9.42
CA LEU A 52 -3.79 -9.80 -9.96
C LEU A 52 -3.18 -8.50 -9.43
N ASN A 53 -4.01 -7.58 -8.95
CA ASN A 53 -3.56 -6.31 -8.37
C ASN A 53 -2.97 -6.52 -6.96
N ALA A 54 -3.56 -7.42 -6.17
CA ALA A 54 -3.03 -7.79 -4.86
C ALA A 54 -1.66 -8.47 -5.02
N LYS A 55 -0.62 -7.94 -4.36
CA LYS A 55 0.77 -8.41 -4.50
C LYS A 55 1.26 -8.48 -5.96
N ALA A 56 0.89 -7.50 -6.78
CA ALA A 56 1.28 -7.43 -8.20
C ALA A 56 2.80 -7.49 -8.45
N HIS A 57 3.63 -7.10 -7.48
CA HIS A 57 5.10 -7.26 -7.54
C HIS A 57 5.57 -8.70 -7.73
N LEU A 58 4.76 -9.69 -7.35
CA LEU A 58 5.06 -11.11 -7.56
C LEU A 58 4.71 -11.61 -8.98
N LEU A 59 4.12 -10.76 -9.81
CA LEU A 59 3.68 -11.10 -11.17
C LEU A 59 4.33 -10.22 -12.24
N ILE A 60 4.84 -9.06 -11.87
CA ILE A 60 5.33 -8.02 -12.78
C ILE A 60 6.78 -7.69 -12.38
N PRO A 61 7.79 -8.08 -13.19
CA PRO A 61 9.20 -7.95 -12.81
C PRO A 61 9.62 -6.53 -12.41
N TRP A 62 9.21 -5.49 -13.14
CA TRP A 62 9.59 -4.12 -12.80
C TRP A 62 8.94 -3.62 -11.50
N LEU A 63 7.87 -4.25 -11.02
CA LEU A 63 7.31 -3.99 -9.69
C LEU A 63 8.07 -4.74 -8.60
N TRP A 64 8.60 -5.93 -8.90
CA TRP A 64 9.57 -6.59 -8.01
C TRP A 64 10.77 -5.69 -7.77
N ASP A 65 11.33 -5.11 -8.83
CA ASP A 65 12.47 -4.18 -8.71
C ASP A 65 12.06 -2.93 -7.90
N MET A 66 10.86 -2.40 -8.14
CA MET A 66 10.36 -1.21 -7.45
C MET A 66 10.22 -1.39 -5.92
N VAL A 67 9.81 -2.58 -5.43
CA VAL A 67 9.73 -2.81 -3.98
C VAL A 67 11.10 -2.98 -3.30
N HIS A 68 12.17 -3.15 -4.09
CA HIS A 68 13.55 -3.21 -3.60
C HIS A 68 14.32 -1.90 -3.84
N ASP A 69 13.72 -0.92 -4.50
CA ASP A 69 14.42 0.27 -4.97
C ASP A 69 14.89 1.14 -3.78
N PRO A 70 16.19 1.43 -3.65
CA PRO A 70 16.71 2.30 -2.59
C PRO A 70 16.04 3.67 -2.51
N ALA A 71 15.56 4.22 -3.63
CA ALA A 71 14.85 5.49 -3.66
C ALA A 71 13.54 5.48 -2.84
N ILE A 72 13.00 4.30 -2.55
CA ILE A 72 11.87 4.10 -1.63
C ILE A 72 12.38 3.54 -0.30
N VAL A 73 13.15 2.44 -0.35
CA VAL A 73 13.48 1.64 0.83
C VAL A 73 14.37 2.42 1.81
N ASP A 74 15.23 3.34 1.35
CA ASP A 74 16.04 4.16 2.25
C ASP A 74 15.19 5.06 3.16
N ALA A 75 14.14 5.67 2.60
CA ALA A 75 13.21 6.50 3.38
C ALA A 75 12.36 5.66 4.35
N VAL A 76 12.04 4.42 3.99
CA VAL A 76 11.33 3.48 4.86
C VAL A 76 12.23 2.98 6.00
N GLU A 77 13.51 2.70 5.72
CA GLU A 77 14.50 2.30 6.74
C GLU A 77 14.67 3.37 7.81
N ASP A 78 14.67 4.66 7.43
CA ASP A 78 14.74 5.76 8.39
C ASP A 78 13.56 5.77 9.40
N LEU A 79 12.43 5.14 9.07
CA LEU A 79 11.23 5.07 9.90
C LEU A 79 11.10 3.74 10.64
N LEU A 80 11.44 2.62 10.01
CA LEU A 80 11.19 1.26 10.51
C LEU A 80 12.43 0.50 10.99
N GLY A 81 13.63 0.97 10.63
CA GLY A 81 14.89 0.27 10.87
C GLY A 81 15.32 -0.61 9.69
N PRO A 82 16.44 -1.36 9.85
CA PRO A 82 17.20 -1.91 8.72
C PRO A 82 16.64 -3.22 8.14
N ASP A 83 15.83 -3.96 8.90
CA ASP A 83 15.32 -5.26 8.48
C ASP A 83 13.88 -5.11 8.01
N LEU A 84 13.69 -5.17 6.69
CA LEU A 84 12.44 -4.78 6.05
C LEU A 84 11.89 -5.88 5.13
N LEU A 85 10.59 -6.12 5.28
CA LEU A 85 9.80 -6.95 4.39
C LEU A 85 8.77 -6.08 3.64
N CYS A 86 8.59 -6.31 2.35
CA CYS A 86 7.39 -5.88 1.62
C CYS A 86 6.27 -6.92 1.87
N TRP A 87 5.27 -6.51 2.65
CA TRP A 87 4.13 -7.34 3.00
C TRP A 87 3.11 -7.42 1.87
N GLY A 88 2.91 -6.34 1.11
CA GLY A 88 1.96 -6.37 0.02
C GLY A 88 1.97 -5.11 -0.83
N THR A 89 1.47 -5.25 -2.05
CA THR A 89 1.34 -4.14 -2.98
C THR A 89 -0.01 -4.12 -3.66
N SER A 90 -0.43 -2.95 -4.12
CA SER A 90 -1.61 -2.78 -4.96
C SER A 90 -1.62 -1.43 -5.65
N PHE A 91 -2.04 -1.38 -6.92
CA PHE A 91 -2.41 -0.12 -7.55
C PHE A 91 -3.76 0.36 -7.02
N ILE A 92 -3.88 1.68 -6.85
CA ILE A 92 -5.13 2.37 -6.54
C ILE A 92 -5.35 3.41 -7.64
N SER A 93 -6.12 3.00 -8.66
CA SER A 93 -6.40 3.80 -9.85
C SER A 93 -7.85 4.25 -9.89
N LYS A 94 -8.06 5.55 -10.13
CA LYS A 94 -9.35 6.17 -10.40
C LYS A 94 -9.26 6.89 -11.74
N ASN A 95 -10.02 6.43 -12.73
CA ASN A 95 -10.10 7.13 -14.02
C ASN A 95 -10.87 8.46 -13.85
N GLY A 96 -10.90 9.30 -14.88
CA GLY A 96 -11.73 10.52 -14.85
C GLY A 96 -13.21 10.20 -14.58
N ALA A 97 -13.87 11.03 -13.78
CA ALA A 97 -15.26 10.88 -13.34
C ALA A 97 -15.59 9.54 -12.65
N ASP A 98 -14.60 8.91 -12.00
CA ASP A 98 -14.79 7.64 -11.31
C ASP A 98 -15.47 7.83 -9.94
N PRO A 99 -16.67 7.27 -9.71
CA PRO A 99 -17.41 7.44 -8.46
C PRO A 99 -16.83 6.66 -7.28
N ARG A 100 -15.86 5.77 -7.53
CA ARG A 100 -15.28 4.91 -6.50
C ARG A 100 -14.36 5.69 -5.59
N HIS A 101 -14.37 5.32 -4.32
CA HIS A 101 -13.61 5.98 -3.27
C HIS A 101 -13.02 4.97 -2.29
N VAL A 102 -12.20 5.47 -1.37
CA VAL A 102 -11.70 4.71 -0.22
C VAL A 102 -12.24 5.42 1.00
N THR A 103 -13.07 4.73 1.79
CA THR A 103 -13.61 5.25 3.06
C THR A 103 -12.50 5.56 4.05
N TRP A 104 -12.83 6.36 5.07
CA TRP A 104 -11.91 6.59 6.19
C TRP A 104 -11.66 5.28 6.93
N HIS A 105 -10.42 4.80 6.89
CA HIS A 105 -10.03 3.51 7.45
C HIS A 105 -8.63 3.57 8.08
N GLN A 106 -8.26 2.48 8.75
CA GLN A 106 -6.90 2.19 9.20
C GLN A 106 -6.51 0.88 8.52
N ASP A 107 -5.30 0.80 7.98
CA ASP A 107 -4.80 -0.32 7.19
C ASP A 107 -4.63 -1.59 8.06
N ALA A 108 -4.00 -1.46 9.23
CA ALA A 108 -3.57 -2.60 10.05
C ALA A 108 -4.67 -3.30 10.85
N THR A 109 -5.93 -2.91 10.74
CA THR A 109 -7.06 -3.47 11.52
C THR A 109 -7.13 -5.00 11.44
N HIS A 110 -6.73 -5.57 10.30
CA HIS A 110 -6.86 -7.01 10.02
C HIS A 110 -5.53 -7.69 9.67
N TRP A 111 -4.39 -7.06 9.94
CA TRP A 111 -3.09 -7.64 9.56
C TRP A 111 -2.57 -8.64 10.61
N HIS A 112 -3.12 -8.60 11.83
CA HIS A 112 -2.81 -9.52 12.92
C HIS A 112 -1.31 -9.67 13.16
N LEU A 113 -0.59 -8.54 13.16
CA LEU A 113 0.84 -8.49 13.47
C LEU A 113 1.06 -8.37 14.98
N THR A 114 2.17 -8.90 15.49
CA THR A 114 2.57 -8.79 16.91
C THR A 114 2.67 -7.34 17.38
N ARG A 115 2.94 -6.40 16.47
CA ARG A 115 2.86 -4.96 16.65
C ARG A 115 2.21 -4.34 15.41
N PRO A 116 1.33 -3.33 15.54
CA PRO A 116 0.72 -2.65 14.40
C PRO A 116 1.70 -1.64 13.77
N VAL A 117 2.89 -2.12 13.38
CA VAL A 117 3.97 -1.28 12.85
C VAL A 117 4.18 -1.62 11.37
N ALA A 118 4.05 -0.59 10.55
CA ALA A 118 4.31 -0.65 9.11
C ALA A 118 4.52 0.76 8.57
N VAL A 119 4.91 0.85 7.31
CA VAL A 119 4.85 2.08 6.53
C VAL A 119 4.27 1.72 5.16
N THR A 120 3.18 2.38 4.80
CA THR A 120 2.69 2.35 3.42
C THR A 120 3.38 3.48 2.65
N ALA A 121 4.21 3.11 1.67
CA ALA A 121 4.71 4.02 0.65
C ALA A 121 3.72 4.06 -0.51
N TRP A 122 3.05 5.20 -0.70
CA TRP A 122 2.13 5.42 -1.80
C TRP A 122 2.83 6.25 -2.87
N VAL A 123 3.27 5.62 -3.96
CA VAL A 123 4.02 6.28 -5.04
C VAL A 123 3.05 6.75 -6.12
N ALA A 124 3.06 8.05 -6.42
CA ALA A 124 2.22 8.68 -7.43
C ALA A 124 2.75 8.37 -8.83
N PHE A 125 1.99 7.62 -9.64
CA PHE A 125 2.30 7.38 -11.06
C PHE A 125 1.78 8.50 -11.95
N THR A 126 0.68 9.11 -11.54
CA THR A 126 0.14 10.34 -12.13
C THR A 126 -0.04 11.39 -11.03
N ALA A 127 -0.27 12.65 -11.41
CA ALA A 127 -0.53 13.71 -10.46
C ALA A 127 -1.71 13.33 -9.53
N SER A 128 -1.49 13.43 -8.23
CA SER A 128 -2.49 13.19 -7.20
C SER A 128 -2.89 14.53 -6.60
N ARG A 129 -4.15 14.91 -6.77
CA ARG A 129 -4.71 16.21 -6.39
C ARG A 129 -6.04 16.02 -5.67
N ARG A 130 -6.50 17.05 -4.98
CA ARG A 130 -7.79 17.01 -4.26
C ARG A 130 -8.96 16.65 -5.18
N ASP A 131 -9.03 17.24 -6.37
CA ASP A 131 -10.13 17.06 -7.34
C ASP A 131 -10.16 15.68 -8.00
N ASN A 132 -9.00 15.04 -8.16
CA ASN A 132 -8.89 13.66 -8.67
C ASN A 132 -8.79 12.59 -7.55
N GLY A 133 -9.10 13.01 -6.32
CA GLY A 133 -9.25 12.17 -5.16
C GLY A 133 -7.92 11.69 -4.61
N CYS A 134 -6.99 12.59 -4.27
CA CYS A 134 -5.76 12.24 -3.55
C CYS A 134 -6.04 11.51 -2.22
N VAL A 135 -5.00 10.88 -1.66
CA VAL A 135 -5.08 10.34 -0.30
C VAL A 135 -5.23 11.50 0.67
N ARG A 136 -6.10 11.35 1.66
CA ARG A 136 -6.34 12.31 2.74
C ARG A 136 -6.12 11.60 4.05
N ILE A 137 -5.52 12.27 5.03
CA ILE A 137 -5.28 11.72 6.37
C ILE A 137 -5.91 12.60 7.44
N ILE A 138 -6.16 12.04 8.61
CA ILE A 138 -6.44 12.80 9.83
C ILE A 138 -5.19 12.72 10.72
N PRO A 139 -4.39 13.79 10.83
CA PRO A 139 -3.13 13.75 11.57
C PRO A 139 -3.28 13.29 13.02
N GLY A 140 -2.32 12.51 13.53
CA GLY A 140 -2.26 12.09 14.94
C GLY A 140 -3.21 10.96 15.33
N THR A 141 -4.04 10.47 14.41
CA THR A 141 -4.97 9.36 14.67
C THR A 141 -4.30 7.98 14.72
N HIS A 142 -3.05 7.87 14.26
CA HIS A 142 -2.25 6.64 14.32
C HIS A 142 -1.85 6.20 15.72
N LEU A 143 -2.00 7.08 16.72
CA LEU A 143 -1.62 6.80 18.11
C LEU A 143 -2.45 5.70 18.78
N LYS A 144 -3.59 5.31 18.20
CA LYS A 144 -4.40 4.20 18.70
C LYS A 144 -5.23 3.54 17.58
N PRO A 145 -5.52 2.24 17.69
CA PRO A 145 -6.54 1.62 16.84
C PRO A 145 -7.93 2.18 17.17
N LEU A 146 -8.76 2.32 16.15
CA LEU A 146 -10.16 2.73 16.22
C LEU A 146 -11.07 1.56 15.78
N PRO A 147 -12.35 1.54 16.18
CA PRO A 147 -13.29 0.51 15.72
C PRO A 147 -13.66 0.71 14.25
N HIS A 148 -13.90 -0.40 13.55
CA HIS A 148 -14.33 -0.42 12.15
C HIS A 148 -15.64 -1.19 11.98
N ARG A 149 -16.36 -0.87 10.90
CA ARG A 149 -17.50 -1.64 10.39
C ARG A 149 -17.35 -1.87 8.89
N ASP A 150 -18.10 -2.81 8.34
CA ASP A 150 -18.39 -2.84 6.90
C ASP A 150 -19.38 -1.70 6.60
N SER A 151 -18.99 -0.75 5.73
CA SER A 151 -19.84 0.38 5.36
C SER A 151 -21.04 -0.01 4.48
N GLY A 152 -21.00 -1.20 3.87
CA GLY A 152 -21.97 -1.64 2.87
C GLY A 152 -21.82 -0.93 1.52
N ASP A 153 -20.86 -0.01 1.38
CA ASP A 153 -20.73 0.82 0.19
C ASP A 153 -20.10 0.07 -0.99
N ARG A 154 -20.89 -0.14 -2.04
CA ARG A 154 -20.47 -0.83 -3.26
C ARG A 154 -19.43 -0.07 -4.09
N PHE A 155 -19.26 1.23 -3.85
CA PHE A 155 -18.26 2.08 -4.51
C PHE A 155 -16.95 2.15 -3.73
N ASN A 156 -16.91 1.60 -2.52
CA ASN A 156 -15.68 1.48 -1.75
C ASN A 156 -14.71 0.50 -2.43
N MET A 157 -13.47 0.93 -2.60
CA MET A 157 -12.42 0.15 -3.24
C MET A 157 -11.74 -0.84 -2.28
N LEU A 158 -12.00 -0.75 -0.98
CA LEU A 158 -11.47 -1.66 0.02
C LEU A 158 -12.16 -3.02 -0.04
N GLY A 159 -11.40 -4.09 0.15
CA GLY A 159 -11.89 -5.47 -0.01
C GLY A 159 -12.99 -5.84 0.99
N MET A 160 -12.95 -5.31 2.21
CA MET A 160 -13.96 -5.54 3.25
C MET A 160 -14.88 -4.33 3.45
N ARG A 161 -14.71 -3.29 2.61
CA ARG A 161 -15.44 -2.02 2.69
C ARG A 161 -15.35 -1.39 4.08
N GLU A 162 -14.22 -1.55 4.74
CA GLU A 162 -14.02 -1.12 6.11
C GLU A 162 -14.11 0.40 6.27
N GLU A 163 -14.78 0.85 7.32
CA GLU A 163 -14.91 2.25 7.68
C GLU A 163 -14.74 2.42 9.19
N VAL A 164 -13.92 3.38 9.61
CA VAL A 164 -13.75 3.75 11.01
C VAL A 164 -15.05 4.36 11.54
N THR A 165 -15.50 3.87 12.69
CA THR A 165 -16.68 4.39 13.41
C THR A 165 -16.31 5.14 14.69
N GLY A 166 -15.01 5.30 14.98
CA GLY A 166 -14.52 6.07 16.11
C GLY A 166 -14.60 7.58 15.89
N ASP A 167 -14.38 8.34 16.96
CA ASP A 167 -14.39 9.81 16.92
C ASP A 167 -13.09 10.36 16.30
N PHE A 168 -13.22 11.01 15.16
CA PHE A 168 -12.18 11.83 14.53
C PHE A 168 -12.81 13.00 13.78
N ASP A 169 -12.07 14.10 13.64
CA ASP A 169 -12.56 15.33 13.03
C ASP A 169 -12.12 15.44 11.57
N ILE A 170 -13.05 15.19 10.64
CA ILE A 170 -12.80 15.27 9.19
C ILE A 170 -12.39 16.69 8.76
N SER A 171 -12.74 17.73 9.51
CA SER A 171 -12.30 19.11 9.20
C SER A 171 -10.79 19.30 9.34
N GLN A 172 -10.12 18.41 10.08
CA GLN A 172 -8.66 18.39 10.23
C GLN A 172 -7.95 17.58 9.14
N ALA A 173 -8.70 17.07 8.15
CA ALA A 173 -8.13 16.28 7.09
C ALA A 173 -7.08 17.06 6.28
N VAL A 174 -5.94 16.43 6.08
CA VAL A 174 -4.84 16.93 5.25
C VAL A 174 -4.80 16.16 3.95
N ASP A 175 -4.79 16.89 2.83
CA ASP A 175 -4.70 16.32 1.49
C ASP A 175 -3.23 16.02 1.16
N LEU A 176 -2.93 14.77 0.79
CA LEU A 176 -1.60 14.33 0.38
C LEU A 176 -1.44 14.50 -1.14
N GLU A 177 -1.36 15.75 -1.59
CA GLU A 177 -1.13 16.06 -3.01
C GLU A 177 0.32 15.75 -3.40
N LEU A 178 0.51 15.11 -4.56
CA LEU A 178 1.80 14.56 -5.01
C LEU A 178 1.97 14.76 -6.51
N GLU A 179 3.16 15.16 -6.94
CA GLU A 179 3.57 15.09 -8.34
C GLU A 179 3.95 13.67 -8.78
N PRO A 180 3.89 13.34 -10.08
CA PRO A 180 4.39 12.06 -10.57
C PRO A 180 5.83 11.78 -10.10
N GLY A 181 6.02 10.62 -9.48
CA GLY A 181 7.31 10.15 -8.96
C GLY A 181 7.55 10.55 -7.50
N GLU A 182 6.67 11.35 -6.91
CA GLU A 182 6.63 11.57 -5.47
C GLU A 182 5.84 10.47 -4.77
N MET A 183 6.06 10.35 -3.47
CA MET A 183 5.34 9.45 -2.61
C MET A 183 4.95 10.12 -1.30
N SER A 184 3.90 9.58 -0.69
CA SER A 184 3.65 9.74 0.74
C SER A 184 4.05 8.47 1.48
N LEU A 185 4.55 8.63 2.70
CA LEU A 185 4.77 7.55 3.65
C LEU A 185 3.77 7.75 4.78
N HIS A 186 2.95 6.75 5.09
CA HIS A 186 1.99 6.84 6.19
C HIS A 186 1.95 5.59 7.05
N ASP A 187 1.68 5.81 8.33
CA ASP A 187 1.51 4.79 9.35
C ASP A 187 0.22 4.00 9.09
N PRO A 188 0.19 2.68 9.29
CA PRO A 188 -1.00 1.87 9.01
C PRO A 188 -2.19 2.20 9.92
N LEU A 189 -1.99 2.93 11.03
CA LEU A 189 -3.06 3.37 11.90
C LEU A 189 -3.48 4.82 11.65
N VAL A 190 -2.83 5.59 10.77
CA VAL A 190 -3.37 6.92 10.47
C VAL A 190 -4.70 6.76 9.74
N VAL A 191 -5.76 7.39 10.25
CA VAL A 191 -7.06 7.39 9.59
C VAL A 191 -6.91 8.09 8.26
N HIS A 192 -7.17 7.37 7.18
CA HIS A 192 -6.99 7.88 5.84
C HIS A 192 -8.06 7.36 4.87
N GLY A 193 -8.25 8.08 3.79
CA GLY A 193 -9.26 7.79 2.77
C GLY A 193 -8.93 8.53 1.48
N SER A 194 -9.79 8.39 0.48
CA SER A 194 -9.68 9.20 -0.74
C SER A 194 -11.03 9.32 -1.43
N GLU A 195 -11.40 10.55 -1.75
CA GLU A 195 -12.67 10.92 -2.42
C GLU A 195 -12.78 10.35 -3.84
N PRO A 196 -13.99 10.30 -4.44
CA PRO A 196 -14.15 10.03 -5.87
C PRO A 196 -13.27 10.94 -6.75
N ASN A 197 -13.04 10.51 -7.98
CA ASN A 197 -12.36 11.37 -8.96
C ASN A 197 -13.40 12.24 -9.67
N HIS A 198 -13.40 13.53 -9.39
CA HIS A 198 -14.32 14.51 -9.99
C HIS A 198 -13.73 15.19 -11.23
N SER A 199 -12.44 14.97 -11.51
CA SER A 199 -11.74 15.52 -12.68
C SER A 199 -11.90 14.61 -13.91
N THR A 200 -11.34 15.04 -15.06
CA THR A 200 -11.19 14.21 -16.26
C THR A 200 -9.93 13.36 -16.25
N GLU A 201 -8.97 13.68 -15.38
CA GLU A 201 -7.64 13.09 -15.39
C GLU A 201 -7.57 11.83 -14.53
N ARG A 202 -6.83 10.83 -14.99
CA ARG A 202 -6.63 9.58 -14.23
C ARG A 202 -5.69 9.82 -13.04
N ARG A 203 -6.09 9.37 -11.85
CA ARG A 203 -5.23 9.26 -10.66
C ARG A 203 -4.78 7.83 -10.47
N THR A 204 -3.47 7.58 -10.53
CA THR A 204 -2.88 6.25 -10.30
C THR A 204 -1.77 6.39 -9.29
N GLY A 205 -1.81 5.57 -8.24
CA GLY A 205 -0.66 5.35 -7.38
C GLY A 205 -0.50 3.90 -7.01
N PHE A 206 0.70 3.56 -6.57
CA PHE A 206 1.10 2.22 -6.18
C PHE A 206 1.41 2.22 -4.70
N ALA A 207 0.60 1.50 -3.93
CA ALA A 207 0.81 1.32 -2.50
C ALA A 207 1.74 0.13 -2.27
N ILE A 208 2.82 0.34 -1.53
CA ILE A 208 3.77 -0.67 -1.08
C ILE A 208 3.77 -0.66 0.44
N ARG A 209 3.42 -1.78 1.06
CA ARG A 209 3.30 -1.92 2.51
C ARG A 209 4.56 -2.60 3.04
N TYR A 210 5.39 -1.84 3.75
CA TYR A 210 6.60 -2.37 4.38
C TYR A 210 6.36 -2.61 5.87
N ILE A 211 6.93 -3.70 6.37
CA ILE A 211 6.91 -4.05 7.80
C ILE A 211 8.34 -4.36 8.27
N PRO A 212 8.66 -4.12 9.56
CA PRO A 212 9.89 -4.64 10.15
C PRO A 212 9.92 -6.17 10.09
N ALA A 213 11.07 -6.77 9.81
CA ALA A 213 11.16 -8.22 9.67
C ALA A 213 11.04 -8.99 11.01
N ASP A 214 11.12 -8.29 12.15
CA ASP A 214 10.98 -8.85 13.50
C ASP A 214 9.52 -8.90 14.01
N VAL A 215 8.53 -8.51 13.20
CA VAL A 215 7.11 -8.77 13.49
C VAL A 215 6.72 -10.18 13.03
N ALA A 216 5.64 -10.72 13.60
CA ALA A 216 5.08 -12.02 13.20
C ALA A 216 3.55 -11.96 13.12
N GLN A 217 2.94 -12.92 12.42
CA GLN A 217 1.49 -13.14 12.54
C GLN A 217 1.15 -13.65 13.95
N THR A 218 0.11 -13.08 14.55
CA THR A 218 -0.46 -13.57 15.81
C THR A 218 -1.51 -14.67 15.60
N GLN A 219 -2.03 -14.83 14.38
CA GLN A 219 -3.08 -15.79 14.04
C GLN A 219 -2.94 -16.30 12.60
N GLY A 220 -3.55 -17.45 12.31
CA GLY A 220 -3.54 -18.06 10.98
C GLY A 220 -2.27 -18.87 10.68
N LEU A 221 -2.14 -19.28 9.42
CA LEU A 221 -0.91 -19.90 8.92
C LEU A 221 0.21 -18.87 8.77
N GLN A 222 1.46 -19.34 8.75
CA GLN A 222 2.58 -18.48 8.37
C GLN A 222 2.32 -17.88 6.98
N ASN A 223 2.19 -16.54 6.94
CA ASN A 223 1.98 -15.81 5.70
C ASN A 223 3.32 -15.62 4.98
N SER A 224 3.29 -15.01 3.80
CA SER A 224 4.49 -14.71 3.02
C SER A 224 4.72 -13.22 2.84
N ALA A 225 5.99 -12.85 2.75
CA ALA A 225 6.43 -11.49 2.47
C ALA A 225 7.75 -11.51 1.68
N THR A 226 8.03 -10.43 0.98
CA THR A 226 9.26 -10.27 0.20
C THR A 226 10.32 -9.60 1.07
N LEU A 227 11.48 -10.22 1.30
CA LEU A 227 12.61 -9.59 1.99
C LEU A 227 13.24 -8.54 1.07
N VAL A 228 13.14 -7.26 1.45
CA VAL A 228 13.63 -6.13 0.65
C VAL A 228 14.92 -5.54 1.20
N ARG A 229 15.20 -5.71 2.50
CA ARG A 229 16.44 -5.25 3.13
C ARG A 229 16.75 -5.99 4.42
N GLY A 230 18.03 -6.10 4.74
CA GLY A 230 18.50 -6.56 6.05
C GLY A 230 18.32 -8.06 6.24
N ARG A 231 18.02 -8.45 7.47
CA ARG A 231 17.96 -9.84 7.92
C ARG A 231 16.52 -10.36 7.97
N ASP A 232 16.33 -11.60 7.51
CA ASP A 232 15.12 -12.38 7.82
C ASP A 232 15.19 -12.98 9.23
N HIS A 233 14.08 -12.87 9.96
CA HIS A 233 13.91 -13.43 11.31
C HIS A 233 13.08 -14.72 11.31
N GLY A 234 12.66 -15.22 10.13
CA GLY A 234 12.00 -16.51 9.96
C GLY A 234 10.50 -16.51 10.30
N HIS A 235 9.89 -15.32 10.45
CA HIS A 235 8.47 -15.18 10.78
C HIS A 235 7.55 -15.27 9.57
N PHE A 236 8.06 -15.06 8.36
CA PHE A 236 7.31 -15.13 7.10
C PHE A 236 7.98 -16.10 6.14
N ALA A 237 7.18 -16.78 5.31
CA ALA A 237 7.72 -17.48 4.16
C ALA A 237 8.21 -16.46 3.13
N LEU A 238 9.48 -16.56 2.72
CA LEU A 238 10.06 -15.60 1.78
C LEU A 238 9.50 -15.80 0.37
N GLU A 239 9.04 -14.70 -0.21
CA GLU A 239 8.58 -14.65 -1.60
C GLU A 239 9.76 -14.50 -2.56
N THR A 240 9.58 -14.96 -3.79
CA THR A 240 10.62 -14.96 -4.83
C THR A 240 10.16 -14.16 -6.04
N ALA A 241 11.13 -13.56 -6.75
CA ALA A 241 10.87 -12.81 -7.97
C ALA A 241 10.04 -13.62 -8.99
N PRO A 242 9.15 -12.96 -9.75
CA PRO A 242 8.53 -13.59 -10.91
C PRO A 242 9.60 -13.92 -11.97
N GLU A 243 9.47 -15.07 -12.63
CA GLU A 243 10.38 -15.43 -13.73
C GLU A 243 10.15 -14.59 -15.00
N GLY A 244 9.05 -13.83 -15.04
CA GLY A 244 8.66 -12.98 -16.14
C GLY A 244 7.25 -12.43 -15.93
N LEU A 245 6.85 -11.51 -16.81
CA LEU A 245 5.54 -10.87 -16.76
C LEU A 245 4.41 -11.92 -16.83
N PHE A 246 3.66 -12.07 -15.73
CA PHE A 246 2.60 -13.07 -15.55
C PHE A 246 3.04 -14.51 -15.89
N HIS A 247 4.30 -14.86 -15.60
CA HIS A 247 4.81 -16.20 -15.86
C HIS A 247 3.93 -17.29 -15.20
N PRO A 248 3.61 -18.42 -15.86
CA PRO A 248 2.67 -19.40 -15.32
C PRO A 248 3.05 -19.96 -13.94
N ALA A 249 4.35 -20.09 -13.65
CA ALA A 249 4.80 -20.54 -12.33
C ALA A 249 4.57 -19.46 -11.25
N ALA A 250 4.91 -18.21 -11.55
CA ALA A 250 4.62 -17.06 -10.68
C ALA A 250 3.12 -16.93 -10.40
N MET A 251 2.26 -17.07 -11.42
CA MET A 251 0.81 -17.03 -11.28
C MET A 251 0.27 -18.11 -10.33
N ARG A 252 0.80 -19.35 -10.42
CA ARG A 252 0.41 -20.44 -9.51
C ARG A 252 0.83 -20.15 -8.07
N ARG A 253 2.10 -19.76 -7.87
CA ARG A 253 2.63 -19.40 -6.53
C ARG A 253 1.84 -18.24 -5.93
N HIS A 254 1.58 -17.20 -6.71
CA HIS A 254 0.82 -16.03 -6.30
C HIS A 254 -0.62 -16.37 -5.90
N ALA A 255 -1.31 -17.22 -6.66
CA ALA A 255 -2.64 -17.69 -6.29
C ALA A 255 -2.66 -18.47 -4.96
N ASP A 256 -1.63 -19.28 -4.69
CA ASP A 256 -1.45 -19.98 -3.42
C ASP A 256 -1.18 -19.01 -2.26
N ILE A 257 -0.33 -18.01 -2.49
CA ILE A 257 -0.02 -16.94 -1.53
C ILE A 257 -1.29 -16.18 -1.13
N LEU A 258 -2.08 -15.72 -2.10
CA LEU A 258 -3.31 -14.98 -1.81
C LEU A 258 -4.32 -15.83 -1.04
N ARG A 259 -4.45 -17.11 -1.37
CA ARG A 259 -5.33 -18.03 -0.64
C ARG A 259 -4.94 -18.14 0.84
N ARG A 260 -3.65 -18.31 1.13
CA ARG A 260 -3.13 -18.36 2.51
C ARG A 260 -3.31 -17.02 3.22
N GLY A 261 -3.04 -15.90 2.54
CA GLY A 261 -3.23 -14.55 3.10
C GLY A 261 -4.69 -14.28 3.49
N MET A 262 -5.66 -14.77 2.71
CA MET A 262 -7.08 -14.67 3.07
C MET A 262 -7.42 -15.46 4.35
N GLU A 263 -6.79 -16.61 4.59
CA GLU A 263 -7.00 -17.35 5.86
C GLU A 263 -6.45 -16.59 7.08
N VAL A 264 -5.42 -15.76 6.92
CA VAL A 264 -4.90 -14.90 7.99
C VAL A 264 -5.87 -13.74 8.27
N ILE A 265 -6.40 -13.10 7.22
CA ILE A 265 -7.30 -11.93 7.34
C ILE A 265 -8.70 -12.33 7.83
N PHE A 266 -9.24 -13.46 7.35
CA PHE A 266 -10.62 -13.88 7.60
C PHE A 266 -10.75 -15.05 8.59
N GLY A 267 -9.62 -15.64 9.01
CA GLY A 267 -9.61 -16.93 9.71
C GLY A 267 -9.94 -18.10 8.79
N THR A 268 -9.75 -19.33 9.28
CA THR A 268 -10.20 -20.53 8.58
C THR A 268 -11.72 -20.60 8.63
N PRO A 269 -12.44 -20.82 7.50
CA PRO A 269 -13.87 -21.08 7.55
C PRO A 269 -14.12 -22.27 8.48
N ARG A 270 -14.91 -22.09 9.54
CA ARG A 270 -15.37 -23.24 10.34
C ARG A 270 -16.15 -24.13 9.37
N ARG A 271 -15.65 -25.35 9.13
CA ARG A 271 -16.43 -26.37 8.41
C ARG A 271 -17.71 -26.58 9.21
N ALA A 272 -18.85 -26.22 8.60
CA ALA A 272 -20.16 -26.61 9.09
C ALA A 272 -20.37 -28.11 8.88
#